data_AF-A0A1N6TT89-F1
#
_entry.id   AF-A0A1N6TT89-F1
#
_cell.length_a   1.000
_cell.length_b   1.000
_cell.length_c   1.000
_cell.angle_alpha   90.00
_cell.angle_beta   90.00
_cell.angle_gamma   90.00
#
_symmetry.space_group_name_H-M   'P 1'
#
loop_
_entity.id
_entity.type
_entity.pdbx_description
1 polymer ?
#
loop_
_entity_poly.entity_id
_entity_poly.type
_entity_poly.pdbx_seq_one_letter_code
_entity_poly.pdbx_strand_id
1 'polypeptide(L)' 'MVKFVHCAPSDYYSGKAGDVLTVDFTVADIPCVGQNGGPAFKHSEAFSFQISIEDQEETDGYWNATVGNGGQASACGWC' A
#
# COMPACT_ATOMS: atom_id res chain seq x y z
N MET A 1 3.57 3.98 -9.40
CA MET A 1 3.40 5.36 -9.94
C MET A 1 2.01 5.88 -9.56
N VAL A 2 1.88 7.14 -9.14
CA VAL A 2 0.58 7.80 -8.89
C VAL A 2 0.02 8.33 -10.21
N LYS A 3 -1.28 8.08 -10.46
CA LYS A 3 -2.00 8.52 -11.66
C LYS A 3 -2.91 9.71 -11.37
N PHE A 4 -3.76 9.60 -10.35
CA PHE A 4 -4.72 10.65 -10.00
C PHE A 4 -4.88 10.77 -8.48
N VAL A 5 -5.21 11.97 -8.03
CA VAL A 5 -5.53 12.29 -6.64
C VAL A 5 -6.90 12.94 -6.63
N HIS A 6 -7.84 12.39 -5.88
CA HIS A 6 -9.22 12.85 -5.79
C HIS A 6 -9.49 13.42 -4.40
N CYS A 7 -9.91 14.69 -4.35
CA CYS A 7 -10.31 15.34 -3.10
C CYS A 7 -11.78 15.05 -2.76
N ALA A 8 -12.10 15.00 -1.47
CA ALA A 8 -13.45 14.80 -0.97
C ALA A 8 -14.35 15.98 -1.37
N PRO A 9 -15.53 15.74 -1.98
CA PRO A 9 -16.45 16.81 -2.37
C PRO A 9 -17.22 17.39 -1.17
N SER A 10 -17.22 16.70 -0.03
CA SER A 10 -17.89 17.07 1.20
C SER A 10 -17.17 16.48 2.42
N ASP A 11 -17.57 16.89 3.61
CA ASP A 11 -17.16 16.22 4.85
C ASP A 11 -17.54 14.72 4.83
N TYR A 12 -16.74 13.90 5.51
CA TYR A 12 -16.93 12.45 5.60
C TYR A 12 -16.47 11.91 6.96
N TYR A 13 -16.65 10.60 7.19
CA TYR A 13 -16.47 9.98 8.51
C TYR A 13 -15.14 10.31 9.20
N SER A 14 -14.03 10.41 8.44
CA SER A 14 -12.69 10.62 8.99
C SER A 14 -11.98 11.85 8.45
N GLY A 15 -12.69 12.81 7.85
CA GLY A 15 -12.08 14.00 7.24
C GLY A 15 -13.08 15.04 6.76
N LYS A 16 -12.57 16.05 6.07
CA LYS A 16 -13.31 17.25 5.63
C LYS A 16 -13.36 17.37 4.11
N ALA A 17 -14.30 18.19 3.64
CA ALA A 17 -14.32 18.59 2.23
C ALA A 17 -12.96 19.18 1.82
N GLY A 18 -12.44 18.76 0.66
CA GLY A 18 -11.13 19.18 0.15
C GLY A 18 -9.96 18.28 0.54
N ASP A 19 -10.09 17.44 1.58
CA ASP A 19 -9.05 16.46 1.92
C ASP A 19 -8.88 15.42 0.82
N VAL A 20 -7.69 14.84 0.66
CA VAL A 20 -7.47 13.72 -0.27
C VAL A 20 -8.27 12.51 0.19
N LEU A 21 -9.21 12.05 -0.63
CA LEU A 21 -10.08 10.92 -0.33
C LEU A 21 -9.60 9.63 -0.97
N THR A 22 -9.30 9.66 -2.27
CA THR A 22 -8.73 8.51 -2.99
C THR A 22 -7.53 8.88 -3.85
N VAL A 23 -6.64 7.92 -4.05
CA VAL A 23 -5.47 8.03 -4.92
C VAL A 23 -5.43 6.82 -5.84
N ASP A 24 -5.36 7.06 -7.14
CA ASP A 24 -5.19 6.02 -8.15
C ASP A 24 -3.69 5.82 -8.38
N PHE A 25 -3.21 4.59 -8.26
CA PHE A 25 -1.80 4.26 -8.47
C PHE A 25 -1.62 2.85 -9.04
N THR A 26 -0.38 2.48 -9.32
CA THR A 26 -0.03 1.15 -9.84
C THR A 26 1.11 0.56 -9.03
N VAL A 27 0.95 -0.72 -8.64
CA VAL A 27 1.93 -1.56 -7.94
C VAL A 27 2.06 -2.87 -8.71
N ALA A 28 3.28 -3.25 -9.12
CA ALA A 28 3.54 -4.46 -9.90
C ALA A 28 2.56 -4.62 -11.10
N ASP A 29 2.38 -3.54 -11.87
CA ASP A 29 1.44 -3.43 -12.99
C ASP A 29 -0.06 -3.60 -12.66
N ILE A 30 -0.41 -3.76 -11.39
CA ILE A 30 -1.79 -3.82 -10.92
C ILE A 30 -2.31 -2.40 -10.60
N PRO A 31 -3.40 -1.94 -11.24
CA PRO A 31 -4.04 -0.68 -10.88
C PRO A 31 -4.75 -0.81 -9.53
N CYS A 32 -4.44 0.11 -8.62
CA CYS A 32 -4.95 0.15 -7.25
C CYS A 32 -5.57 1.51 -6.95
N VAL A 33 -6.53 1.52 -6.02
CA VAL A 33 -7.09 2.74 -5.44
C VAL A 33 -6.84 2.70 -3.94
N GLY A 34 -6.14 3.70 -3.41
CA GLY A 34 -5.96 3.90 -1.98
C GLY A 34 -7.03 4.84 -1.46
N GLN A 35 -7.65 4.51 -0.33
CA GLN A 35 -8.74 5.29 0.24
C GLN A 35 -8.42 5.71 1.68
N ASN A 36 -8.46 7.02 1.94
CA ASN A 36 -8.32 7.58 3.29
C ASN A 36 -9.65 7.46 4.06
N GLY A 37 -10.01 6.24 4.48
CA GLY A 37 -11.28 5.94 5.17
C GLY A 37 -11.25 5.98 6.71
N GLY A 38 -10.11 6.31 7.30
CA GLY A 38 -9.90 6.27 8.75
C GLY A 38 -9.59 4.86 9.29
N PRO A 39 -9.51 4.69 10.63
CA PRO A 39 -8.93 3.50 11.26
C PRO A 39 -9.92 2.33 11.45
N ALA A 40 -11.12 2.40 10.86
CA ALA A 40 -12.21 1.45 11.12
C ALA A 40 -11.88 0.01 10.69
N PHE A 41 -11.12 -0.15 9.60
CA PHE A 41 -10.72 -1.45 9.06
C PHE A 41 -9.20 -1.62 9.13
N LYS A 42 -8.75 -2.85 9.39
CA LYS A 42 -7.33 -3.19 9.47
C LYS A 42 -6.99 -4.23 8.41
N HIS A 43 -5.80 -4.10 7.84
CA HIS A 43 -5.23 -5.14 7.00
C HIS A 43 -4.98 -6.43 7.81
N SER A 44 -5.04 -7.55 7.11
CA SER A 44 -4.65 -8.88 7.60
C SER A 44 -4.02 -9.66 6.46
N GLU A 45 -3.44 -10.81 6.77
CA GLU A 45 -2.81 -11.74 5.83
C GLU A 45 -3.78 -12.35 4.81
N ALA A 46 -5.09 -12.11 4.98
CA ALA A 46 -6.12 -12.54 4.01
C ALA A 46 -5.95 -11.85 2.63
N PHE A 47 -5.24 -10.73 2.57
CA PHE A 47 -4.84 -10.08 1.34
C PHE A 47 -3.33 -9.80 1.34
N SER A 48 -2.65 -10.15 0.26
CA SER A 48 -1.22 -9.90 0.06
C SER A 48 -0.91 -9.67 -1.42
N PHE A 49 0.17 -8.92 -1.69
CA PHE A 49 0.81 -8.91 -2.99
C PHE A 49 1.95 -9.90 -2.99
N GLN A 50 1.97 -10.80 -3.97
CA GLN A 50 3.13 -11.63 -4.25
C GLN A 50 3.95 -10.96 -5.36
N ILE A 51 5.22 -10.68 -5.07
CA ILE A 51 6.15 -10.11 -6.03
C ILE A 51 7.06 -11.24 -6.54
N SER A 52 7.07 -11.45 -7.84
CA SER A 52 8.04 -12.34 -8.48
C SER A 52 9.39 -11.64 -8.55
N ILE A 53 10.44 -12.35 -8.17
CA ILE A 53 11.82 -11.88 -8.08
C ILE A 53 12.71 -12.76 -8.95
N GLU A 54 13.68 -12.16 -9.63
CA GLU A 54 14.58 -12.89 -10.53
C GLU A 54 15.87 -13.32 -9.82
N ASP A 55 16.34 -12.55 -8.84
CA ASP A 55 17.59 -12.81 -8.13
C ASP A 55 17.59 -12.34 -6.66
N GLN A 56 18.71 -12.61 -5.97
CA GLN A 56 18.90 -12.26 -4.57
C GLN A 56 19.04 -10.75 -4.34
N GLU A 57 19.58 -10.00 -5.31
CA GLU A 57 19.74 -8.55 -5.16
C GLU A 57 18.36 -7.87 -5.14
N GLU A 58 17.46 -8.30 -6.03
CA GLU A 58 16.08 -7.84 -6.08
C GLU A 58 15.30 -8.23 -4.82
N THR A 59 15.51 -9.46 -4.35
CA THR A 59 14.98 -9.96 -3.08
C THR A 59 15.32 -9.02 -1.93
N ASP A 60 16.61 -8.78 -1.73
CA ASP A 60 17.13 -7.97 -0.63
C ASP A 60 16.66 -6.52 -0.78
N GLY A 61 16.59 -5.99 -2.01
CA GLY A 61 16.08 -4.66 -2.32
C GLY A 61 14.64 -4.45 -1.85
N TYR A 62 13.70 -5.30 -2.28
CA TYR A 62 12.29 -5.16 -1.88
C TYR A 62 12.05 -5.47 -0.41
N TRP A 63 12.74 -6.49 0.14
CA TRP A 63 12.64 -6.82 1.55
C TRP A 63 13.08 -5.66 2.44
N ASN A 64 14.28 -5.14 2.21
CA ASN A 64 14.85 -4.06 3.02
C ASN A 64 14.04 -2.77 2.87
N ALA A 65 13.51 -2.48 1.68
CA ALA A 65 12.62 -1.35 1.47
C ALA A 65 11.30 -1.47 2.27
N THR A 66 10.75 -2.69 2.36
CA THR A 66 9.46 -2.92 3.05
C THR A 66 9.63 -2.94 4.56
N VAL A 67 10.54 -3.77 5.08
CA VAL A 67 10.77 -3.91 6.53
C VAL A 67 11.45 -2.68 7.10
N GLY A 68 12.43 -2.11 6.39
CA GLY A 68 13.18 -0.94 6.85
C GLY A 68 12.35 0.34 6.94
N ASN A 69 11.24 0.43 6.21
CA ASN A 69 10.35 1.61 6.20
C ASN A 69 9.14 1.46 7.15
N GLY A 70 9.36 0.86 8.33
CA GLY A 70 8.31 0.67 9.35
C GLY A 70 7.44 -0.57 9.14
N GLY A 71 7.80 -1.45 8.19
CA GLY A 71 7.21 -2.77 8.05
C GLY A 71 7.69 -3.75 9.13
N GLN A 72 7.13 -4.95 9.11
CA GLN A 72 7.48 -6.01 10.06
C GLN A 72 7.72 -7.31 9.30
N ALA A 73 8.81 -7.99 9.65
CA ALA A 73 9.03 -9.35 9.18
C ALA A 73 8.03 -10.28 9.87
N SER A 74 7.41 -11.18 9.10
CA SER A 74 6.59 -12.25 9.64
C SER A 74 7.41 -13.53 9.84
N ALA A 75 6.84 -14.51 10.54
CA ALA A 75 7.45 -15.82 10.69
C ALA A 75 7.40 -16.56 9.35
N CYS A 76 8.58 -16.90 8.83
CA CYS A 76 8.89 -17.48 7.53
C CYS A 76 8.97 -16.46 6.37
N GLY A 77 10.17 -16.38 5.78
CA GLY A 77 10.35 -15.89 4.41
C GLY A 77 11.65 -15.14 4.16
N TRP A 78 12.81 -15.78 4.29
CA TRP A 78 13.77 -15.91 3.17
C TRP A 78 14.92 -16.88 3.54
N CYS A 79 15.21 -17.82 2.64
CA CYS A 79 16.43 -18.61 2.56
C CYS A 79 17.21 -18.16 1.33
#